data_AF-A0AAV3XSH5-F1
#
_entry.id   AF-A0AAV3XSH5-F1
#
_cell.length_a   1.000
_cell.length_b   1.000
_cell.length_c   1.000
_cell.angle_alpha   90.00
_cell.angle_beta   90.00
_cell.angle_gamma   90.00
#
_symmetry.space_group_name_H-M   'P 1'
#
loop_
_entity.id
_entity.type
_entity.pdbx_description
1 polymer ?
#
loop_
_entity_poly.entity_id
_entity_poly.type
_entity_poly.pdbx_seq_one_letter_code
_entity_poly.pdbx_strand_id
1 'polypeptide(L)'
;MIYLNEGFAGGETRFYVGTRHPLDLRKTDNLNMPCPYYGDRSEISVVPVTGMALCFIHDLAQEGASVIRGRKYVLRSDVMYSARAQQPE
;
A
#
# COMPACT_ATOMS: atom_id res chain seq x y z
N MET A 1 -0.51 5.67 -7.45
CA MET A 1 -0.20 4.49 -8.30
C MET A 1 -1.23 4.44 -9.44
N ILE A 2 -0.84 4.18 -10.69
CA ILE A 2 -1.73 4.17 -11.87
C ILE A 2 -1.55 2.86 -12.62
N TYR A 3 -2.65 2.20 -12.98
CA TYR A 3 -2.64 0.98 -13.79
C TYR A 3 -2.64 1.31 -15.29
N LEU A 4 -1.67 0.77 -16.03
CA LEU A 4 -1.39 1.19 -17.41
C LEU A 4 -1.91 0.22 -18.48
N ASN A 5 -2.36 -0.98 -18.10
CA ASN A 5 -2.84 -1.98 -19.06
C ASN A 5 -3.80 -2.99 -18.43
N GLU A 6 -4.50 -3.75 -19.29
CA GLU A 6 -5.33 -4.91 -18.95
C GLU A 6 -4.78 -6.19 -19.61
N GLY A 7 -5.58 -7.27 -19.59
CA GLY A 7 -5.26 -8.52 -20.29
C GLY A 7 -4.33 -9.47 -19.53
N PHE A 8 -4.13 -9.26 -18.23
CA PHE A 8 -3.41 -10.16 -17.33
C PHE A 8 -4.35 -10.83 -16.32
N ALA A 9 -3.88 -11.89 -15.66
CA ALA A 9 -4.60 -12.58 -14.59
C ALA A 9 -3.83 -12.50 -13.27
N GLY A 10 -4.55 -12.37 -12.15
CA GLY A 10 -3.98 -12.04 -10.85
C GLY A 10 -3.47 -10.60 -10.81
N GLY A 11 -2.47 -10.33 -9.97
CA GLY A 11 -1.86 -9.01 -9.91
C GLY A 11 -2.73 -7.96 -9.22
N GLU A 12 -3.63 -8.33 -8.31
CA GLU A 12 -4.34 -7.40 -7.44
C GLU A 12 -3.36 -6.56 -6.61
N THR A 13 -3.74 -5.34 -6.25
CA THR A 13 -3.05 -4.61 -5.19
C THR A 13 -3.76 -4.91 -3.87
N ARG A 14 -3.04 -5.49 -2.92
CA ARG A 14 -3.57 -5.89 -1.63
C ARG A 14 -3.12 -4.91 -0.56
N PHE A 15 -4.04 -4.54 0.30
CA PHE A 15 -3.81 -3.72 1.47
C PHE A 15 -4.12 -4.52 2.72
N TYR A 16 -3.25 -4.41 3.73
CA TYR A 16 -3.45 -5.04 5.02
C TYR A 16 -3.89 -3.99 6.01
N VAL A 17 -5.18 -4.00 6.33
CA VAL A 17 -5.77 -3.10 7.32
C VAL A 17 -5.83 -3.87 8.64
N GLY A 18 -5.02 -3.42 9.61
CA GLY A 18 -5.07 -3.89 10.98
C GLY A 18 -5.44 -2.75 11.92
N THR A 19 -6.01 -3.07 13.08
CA THR A 19 -6.43 -2.12 14.12
C THR A 19 -5.28 -1.45 14.88
N ARG A 20 -4.01 -1.59 14.46
CA ARG A 20 -2.87 -0.92 15.11
C ARG A 20 -1.85 -0.41 14.09
N HIS A 21 -1.66 0.91 14.12
CA HIS A 21 -0.76 1.67 13.26
C HIS A 21 0.71 1.51 13.72
N PRO A 22 1.70 1.46 12.81
CA PRO A 22 3.12 1.42 13.19
C PRO A 22 3.59 2.60 14.04
N LEU A 23 2.93 3.77 13.95
CA LEU A 23 3.21 4.92 14.83
C LEU A 23 2.61 4.81 16.24
N ASP A 24 1.78 3.80 16.54
CA ASP A 24 1.41 3.43 17.92
C ASP A 24 2.54 2.65 18.63
N LEU A 25 3.58 2.21 17.90
CA LEU A 25 4.72 1.46 18.46
C LEU A 25 5.83 2.37 18.99
N ARG A 26 5.49 3.41 19.75
CA ARG A 26 6.46 3.99 20.68
C ARG A 26 6.63 3.00 21.85
N LYS A 27 7.72 2.21 21.80
CA LYS A 27 8.18 1.16 22.75
C LYS A 27 7.78 -0.27 22.39
N THR A 28 8.62 -0.95 21.61
CA THR A 28 9.07 -2.29 21.99
C THR A 28 10.51 -2.48 21.48
N ASP A 29 11.47 -2.12 22.33
CA ASP A 29 12.87 -2.51 22.22
C ASP A 29 13.00 -4.03 22.41
N ASN A 30 12.71 -4.85 21.41
CA ASN A 30 13.06 -6.28 21.40
C ASN A 30 13.06 -6.82 19.96
N LEU A 31 14.27 -7.09 19.45
CA LEU A 31 14.61 -7.55 18.09
C LEU A 31 14.17 -8.99 17.75
N ASN A 32 13.09 -9.51 18.35
CA ASN A 32 12.63 -10.87 18.06
C ASN A 32 11.11 -11.05 18.09
N MET A 33 10.34 -10.01 17.75
CA MET A 33 8.89 -10.12 17.60
C MET A 33 8.52 -10.48 16.15
N PRO A 34 7.89 -11.64 15.87
CA PRO A 34 7.25 -11.86 14.59
C PRO A 34 6.16 -10.80 14.41
N CYS A 35 6.11 -10.20 13.21
CA CYS A 35 5.24 -9.09 12.85
C CYS A 35 3.85 -9.21 13.53
N PRO A 36 3.43 -8.26 14.39
CA PRO A 36 2.34 -8.44 15.37
C PRO A 36 0.93 -8.45 14.76
N TYR A 37 0.84 -8.52 13.44
CA TYR A 37 -0.40 -8.48 12.67
C TYR A 37 -1.12 -9.85 12.65
N TYR A 38 -1.13 -10.66 13.71
CA TYR A 38 -1.84 -11.96 13.70
C TYR A 38 -3.27 -11.90 14.27
N GLY A 39 -3.73 -10.74 14.74
CA GLY A 39 -5.12 -10.54 15.17
C GLY A 39 -5.87 -9.69 14.14
N ASP A 40 -6.78 -10.31 13.40
CA ASP A 40 -7.74 -9.70 12.49
C ASP A 40 -7.13 -8.76 11.42
N ARG A 41 -6.41 -9.33 10.44
CA ARG A 41 -6.04 -8.60 9.22
C ARG A 41 -7.24 -8.61 8.28
N SER A 42 -7.96 -7.49 8.23
CA SER A 42 -8.88 -7.26 7.12
C SER A 42 -8.04 -6.95 5.88
N GLU A 43 -8.09 -7.85 4.88
CA GLU A 43 -7.44 -7.64 3.59
C GLU A 43 -8.41 -6.92 2.65
N ILE A 44 -7.94 -5.84 2.03
CA ILE A 44 -8.66 -5.14 0.95
C ILE A 44 -7.88 -5.36 -0.33
N SER A 45 -8.52 -5.97 -1.32
CA SER A 45 -7.94 -6.20 -2.65
C SER A 45 -8.53 -5.24 -3.68
N VAL A 46 -7.67 -4.61 -4.48
CA VAL A 46 -8.06 -3.80 -5.63
C VAL A 46 -7.65 -4.51 -6.92
N VAL A 47 -8.64 -4.81 -7.76
CA VAL A 47 -8.43 -5.35 -9.11
C VAL A 47 -8.02 -4.22 -10.04
N PRO A 48 -6.90 -4.34 -10.79
CA PRO A 48 -6.47 -3.32 -11.72
C PRO A 48 -7.44 -3.11 -12.88
N VAL A 49 -7.72 -1.85 -13.18
CA VAL A 49 -8.44 -1.40 -14.38
C VAL A 49 -7.60 -0.34 -15.08
N THR A 50 -7.44 -0.41 -16.40
CA THR A 50 -6.57 0.55 -17.10
C THR A 50 -7.04 1.98 -16.92
N GLY A 51 -6.10 2.87 -16.63
CA GLY A 51 -6.37 4.29 -16.38
C GLY A 51 -6.81 4.60 -14.95
N MET A 52 -7.11 3.60 -14.12
CA MET A 52 -7.45 3.82 -12.71
C MET A 52 -6.20 4.25 -11.92
N ALA A 53 -6.38 5.30 -11.11
CA ALA A 53 -5.38 5.78 -10.16
C ALA A 53 -5.78 5.43 -8.72
N LEU A 54 -4.86 4.80 -8.00
CA LEU A 54 -4.91 4.52 -6.58
C LEU A 54 -4.15 5.58 -5.80
N CYS A 55 -4.84 6.19 -4.83
CA CYS A 55 -4.29 7.10 -3.83
C CYS A 55 -4.50 6.49 -2.44
N PHE A 56 -3.43 6.37 -1.67
CA PHE A 56 -3.43 5.80 -0.34
C PHE A 56 -2.29 6.42 0.48
N ILE A 57 -2.39 6.34 1.81
CA ILE A 57 -1.36 6.83 2.73
C ILE A 57 -0.10 5.97 2.58
N HIS A 58 1.07 6.61 2.48
CA HIS A 58 2.35 5.94 2.24
C HIS A 58 2.65 4.81 3.25
N ASP A 59 2.26 5.00 4.51
CA ASP A 59 2.49 4.05 5.60
C ASP A 59 1.53 2.84 5.59
N LEU A 60 0.52 2.82 4.73
CA LEU A 60 -0.39 1.69 4.61
C LEU A 60 0.34 0.50 4.01
N ALA A 61 0.39 -0.60 4.76
CA ALA A 61 0.99 -1.85 4.32
C ALA A 61 0.27 -2.39 3.08
N GLN A 62 1.02 -2.61 2.01
CA GLN A 62 0.50 -3.06 0.73
C GLN A 62 1.47 -3.99 0.01
N GLU A 63 0.92 -4.86 -0.83
CA GLU A 63 1.69 -5.69 -1.75
C GLU A 63 1.02 -5.75 -3.14
N GLY A 64 1.83 -6.08 -4.14
CA GLY A 64 1.30 -6.52 -5.44
C GLY A 64 1.21 -8.04 -5.43
N ALA A 65 0.00 -8.58 -5.60
CA ALA A 65 -0.19 -10.01 -5.77
C ALA A 65 0.55 -10.50 -7.04
N SER A 66 0.87 -11.80 -7.08
CA SER A 66 1.55 -12.38 -8.23
C SER A 66 0.71 -12.25 -9.51
N VAL A 67 1.36 -11.89 -10.61
CA VAL A 67 0.77 -11.98 -11.95
C VAL A 67 0.87 -13.43 -12.40
N ILE A 68 -0.28 -14.07 -12.61
CA ILE A 68 -0.38 -15.49 -12.97
C ILE A 68 -0.22 -15.68 -14.49
N ARG A 69 -0.70 -14.71 -15.29
CA ARG A 69 -0.61 -14.72 -16.76
C ARG A 69 -0.52 -13.31 -17.31
N GLY A 70 0.26 -13.13 -18.38
CA GLY A 70 0.42 -11.84 -19.04
C GLY A 70 1.46 -10.96 -18.32
N ARG A 71 1.35 -9.65 -18.48
CA ARG A 71 2.23 -8.68 -17.83
C ARG A 71 1.43 -7.49 -17.35
N LYS A 72 1.63 -7.09 -16.10
CA LYS A 72 1.01 -5.89 -15.49
C LYS A 72 2.02 -4.74 -15.51
N TYR A 73 1.59 -3.59 -15.99
CA TYR A 73 2.35 -2.35 -16.01
C TYR A 73 1.69 -1.32 -15.08
N VAL A 74 2.51 -0.65 -14.28
CA VAL A 74 2.08 0.31 -13.26
C VAL A 74 3.03 1.49 -13.27
N LEU A 75 2.49 2.70 -13.13
CA LEU A 75 3.26 3.88 -12.74
C LEU A 75 3.04 4.20 -11.26
N ARG A 76 4.12 4.34 -10.49
CA ARG A 76 4.04 4.80 -9.09
C ARG A 76 4.68 6.19 -8.98
N SER A 77 4.04 7.04 -8.20
CA SER A 77 4.58 8.30 -7.71
C SER A 77 4.10 8.47 -6.27
N ASP A 78 4.91 9.12 -5.45
CA ASP A 78 4.64 9.39 -4.04
C ASP A 78 4.56 10.91 -3.84
N VAL A 79 3.64 11.35 -2.99
CA VAL A 79 3.51 12.75 -2.57
C VAL A 79 4.07 12.86 -1.15
N MET A 80 5.07 13.72 -0.97
CA MET A 80 5.74 13.93 0.32
C MET A 80 5.38 15.32 0.85
N TYR A 81 5.19 15.44 2.17
CA TYR A 81 5.01 16.74 2.82
C TYR A 81 6.32 17.51 2.88
N SER A 82 6.27 18.83 2.68
CA SER A 82 7.41 19.71 2.97
C SER A 82 7.42 20.08 4.46
N ALA A 83 8.62 20.13 5.07
CA ALA A 83 8.78 20.56 6.47
C ALA A 83 8.40 22.04 6.71
N ARG A 84 8.24 22.84 5.64
CA ARG A 84 7.84 24.25 5.72
C ARG A 84 6.31 24.33 5.58
N ALA A 85 5.62 24.84 6.61
CA ALA A 85 4.29 25.38 6.40
C ALA A 85 4.43 26.55 5.43
N GLN A 86 3.86 26.43 4.24
CA GLN A 86 3.77 27.57 3.33
C GLN A 86 2.94 28.63 4.05
N GLN A 87 3.54 29.76 4.40
CA GLN A 87 2.76 30.94 4.76
C GLN A 87 1.97 31.35 3.52
N PRO A 88 0.64 31.54 3.61
CA PRO A 88 -0.13 32.02 2.48
C PRO A 88 0.38 33.42 2.09
N GLU A 89 0.58 33.64 0.78
CA GLU A 89 0.82 34.97 0.18
C GLU A 89 -0.36 35.92 0.42
#